data_AF-A0A366SGU4-F1
#
_entry.id   AF-A0A366SGU4-F1
#
_cell.length_a   1.000
_cell.length_b   1.000
_cell.length_c   1.000
_cell.angle_alpha   90.00
_cell.angle_beta   90.00
_cell.angle_gamma   90.00
#
_symmetry.space_group_name_H-M   'P 1'
#
loop_
_entity.id
_entity.type
_entity.pdbx_description
1 polymer ?
#
loop_
_entity_poly.entity_id
_entity_poly.type
_entity_poly.pdbx_seq_one_letter_code
_entity_poly.pdbx_strand_id
1 'polypeptide(L)'
;MYNEFLRFIYNKKRYGFDSFSDGLYLVIFLCGTLLILKGNPEVNLFLYLLFFAFTNMIVLANEELEYEIRTDQIKYLELSSQGIFQVYAKRAVIYFTYSALLFLLCAAFISPVSIPVQLGSLWVVLFCGILFSALYQLVILLTIRYQRISVVVDFFYTILLFYSGMVFPLKHGFSFGQFLVQTFLS
;
A
#
# COMPACT_ATOMS: atom_id res chain seq x y z
N MET A 1 -5.81 15.86 10.71
CA MET A 1 -4.85 15.32 9.71
C MET A 1 -3.43 15.82 9.99
N TYR A 2 -3.23 17.13 10.17
CA TYR A 2 -1.92 17.73 10.46
C TYR A 2 -1.17 17.09 11.66
N ASN A 3 -1.85 16.88 12.79
CA ASN A 3 -1.22 16.27 13.98
C ASN A 3 -0.74 14.82 13.73
N GLU A 4 -1.50 14.02 12.96
CA GLU A 4 -1.10 12.65 12.62
C GLU A 4 0.08 12.65 11.63
N PHE A 5 0.13 13.60 10.70
CA PHE A 5 1.26 13.77 9.80
C PHE A 5 2.56 14.15 10.54
N LEU A 6 2.47 15.07 11.50
CA LEU A 6 3.60 15.41 12.36
C LEU A 6 4.05 14.21 13.20
N ARG A 7 3.10 13.42 13.73
CA ARG A 7 3.40 12.18 14.46
C ARG A 7 4.10 11.16 13.58
N PHE A 8 3.66 10.99 12.34
CA PHE A 8 4.32 10.14 11.36
C PHE A 8 5.79 10.56 11.13
N ILE A 9 6.03 11.85 10.90
CA ILE A 9 7.40 12.39 10.73
C ILE A 9 8.23 12.17 12.00
N TYR A 10 7.64 12.43 13.18
CA TYR A 10 8.32 12.27 14.46
C TYR A 10 8.72 10.80 14.72
N ASN A 11 7.82 9.86 14.45
CA ASN A 11 8.07 8.43 14.58
C ASN A 11 9.18 7.99 13.61
N LYS A 12 9.10 8.37 12.33
CA LYS A 12 10.16 8.11 11.33
C LYS A 12 11.52 8.65 11.77
N LYS A 13 11.56 9.82 12.43
CA LYS A 13 12.79 10.41 12.95
C LYS A 13 13.32 9.69 14.19
N ARG A 14 12.44 9.26 15.09
CA ARG A 14 12.79 8.58 16.35
C ARG A 14 13.36 7.18 16.10
N TYR A 15 12.81 6.45 15.12
CA TYR A 15 13.33 5.17 14.64
C TYR A 15 14.18 5.35 13.39
N GLY A 16 15.04 6.37 13.38
CA GLY A 16 15.70 6.86 12.16
C GLY A 16 16.48 5.80 11.39
N PHE A 17 17.12 4.84 12.07
CA PHE A 17 17.87 3.76 11.40
C PHE A 17 16.94 2.72 10.78
N ASP A 18 15.99 2.19 11.53
CA ASP A 18 15.01 1.21 11.03
C ASP A 18 14.19 1.81 9.88
N SER A 19 13.70 3.03 10.07
CA SER A 19 12.96 3.79 9.06
C SER A 19 13.75 4.06 7.78
N PHE A 20 15.07 4.23 7.90
CA PHE A 20 15.96 4.40 6.75
C PHE A 20 16.18 3.07 6.03
N SER A 21 16.40 1.98 6.78
CA SER A 21 16.56 0.63 6.22
C SER A 21 15.30 0.19 5.46
N ASP A 22 14.11 0.39 6.04
CA ASP A 22 12.83 0.07 5.39
C ASP A 22 12.61 0.91 4.14
N GLY A 23 12.96 2.20 4.21
CA GLY A 23 12.92 3.09 3.05
C GLY A 23 13.84 2.64 1.92
N LEU A 24 15.08 2.25 2.24
CA LEU A 24 16.03 1.71 1.28
C LEU A 24 15.54 0.40 0.66
N TYR A 25 14.99 -0.50 1.48
CA TYR A 25 14.41 -1.76 1.00
C TYR A 25 13.30 -1.51 -0.02
N LEU A 26 12.35 -0.62 0.30
CA LEU A 26 11.25 -0.25 -0.60
C LEU A 26 11.77 0.38 -1.89
N VAL A 27 12.77 1.26 -1.83
CA VAL A 27 13.38 1.88 -3.01
C VAL A 27 14.07 0.84 -3.89
N ILE A 28 14.87 -0.07 -3.31
CA ILE A 28 15.55 -1.14 -4.05
C ILE A 28 14.51 -2.07 -4.71
N PHE A 29 13.49 -2.47 -3.96
CA PHE A 29 12.41 -3.31 -4.47
C PHE A 29 11.65 -2.66 -5.62
N LEU A 30 11.27 -1.39 -5.47
CA LEU A 30 10.59 -0.64 -6.52
C LEU A 30 11.47 -0.44 -7.75
N CYS A 31 12.73 -0.09 -7.57
CA CYS A 31 13.65 0.08 -8.68
C CYS A 31 13.85 -1.25 -9.43
N GLY A 32 14.05 -2.35 -8.71
CA GLY A 32 14.17 -3.69 -9.29
C GLY A 32 12.92 -4.10 -10.08
N THR A 33 11.73 -3.93 -9.49
CA THR A 33 10.47 -4.26 -10.15
C THR A 33 10.22 -3.38 -11.37
N LEU A 34 10.42 -2.05 -11.28
CA LEU A 34 10.26 -1.14 -12.41
C LEU A 34 11.24 -1.45 -13.56
N LEU A 35 12.48 -1.86 -13.27
CA LEU A 35 13.43 -2.29 -14.30
C LEU A 35 12.97 -3.57 -15.02
N ILE A 36 12.42 -4.55 -14.29
CA ILE A 36 11.85 -5.76 -14.87
C ILE A 36 10.63 -5.41 -15.73
N LEU A 37 9.76 -4.54 -15.24
CA LEU A 37 8.53 -4.14 -15.91
C LEU A 37 8.77 -3.27 -17.15
N LYS A 38 9.85 -2.48 -17.18
CA LYS A 38 10.24 -1.67 -18.35
C LYS A 38 10.41 -2.49 -19.63
N GLY A 39 10.79 -3.77 -19.50
CA GLY A 39 10.96 -4.67 -20.64
C GLY A 39 9.66 -5.26 -21.19
N ASN A 40 8.51 -5.04 -20.55
CA ASN A 40 7.25 -5.70 -20.91
C ASN A 40 6.14 -4.69 -21.27
N PRO A 41 5.75 -4.56 -22.55
CA PRO A 41 4.73 -3.62 -22.99
C PRO A 41 3.30 -3.98 -22.55
N GLU A 42 3.06 -5.21 -22.08
CA GLU A 42 1.72 -5.67 -21.67
C GLU A 42 1.35 -5.23 -20.24
N VAL A 43 2.31 -4.77 -19.44
CA VAL A 43 2.04 -4.41 -18.03
C VAL A 43 1.62 -2.95 -17.91
N ASN A 44 0.41 -2.73 -17.38
CA ASN A 44 -0.08 -1.39 -17.10
C ASN A 44 0.52 -0.85 -15.78
N LEU A 45 1.49 0.06 -15.90
CA LEU A 45 2.18 0.68 -14.77
C LEU A 45 1.26 1.45 -13.82
N PHE A 46 0.13 2.00 -14.32
CA PHE A 46 -0.85 2.67 -13.47
C PHE A 46 -1.54 1.68 -12.51
N LEU A 47 -1.91 0.49 -13.00
CA LEU A 47 -2.51 -0.56 -12.17
C LEU A 47 -1.51 -1.08 -11.14
N TYR A 48 -0.24 -1.23 -11.54
CA TYR A 48 0.83 -1.61 -10.62
C TYR A 48 1.07 -0.56 -9.54
N LEU A 49 1.04 0.74 -9.88
CA LEU A 49 1.12 1.83 -8.89
C LEU A 49 -0.01 1.74 -7.88
N LEU A 50 -1.26 1.60 -8.32
CA LEU A 50 -2.40 1.50 -7.42
C LEU A 50 -2.28 0.28 -6.51
N PHE A 51 -1.93 -0.87 -7.10
CA PHE A 51 -1.72 -2.10 -6.37
C PHE A 51 -0.68 -1.95 -5.27
N PHE A 52 0.49 -1.43 -5.63
CA PHE A 52 1.59 -1.18 -4.70
C PHE A 52 1.18 -0.19 -3.60
N ALA A 53 0.57 0.94 -3.96
CA ALA A 53 0.20 1.98 -3.01
C ALA A 53 -0.83 1.50 -1.99
N PHE A 54 -1.84 0.72 -2.42
CA PHE A 54 -2.85 0.18 -1.51
C PHE A 54 -2.31 -0.94 -0.61
N THR A 55 -1.54 -1.88 -1.16
CA THR A 55 -0.97 -2.98 -0.36
C THR A 55 0.02 -2.47 0.67
N ASN A 56 0.95 -1.61 0.26
CA ASN A 56 1.96 -1.05 1.15
C ASN A 56 1.32 -0.14 2.22
N MET A 57 0.23 0.56 1.89
CA MET A 57 -0.55 1.31 2.88
C MET A 57 -1.09 0.41 3.99
N ILE A 58 -1.62 -0.77 3.66
CA ILE A 58 -2.17 -1.67 4.67
C ILE A 58 -1.06 -2.30 5.52
N VAL A 59 0.07 -2.69 4.91
CA VAL A 59 1.24 -3.21 5.65
C VAL A 59 1.73 -2.20 6.68
N LEU A 60 2.06 -0.98 6.23
CA LEU A 60 2.58 0.07 7.09
C LEU A 60 1.61 0.42 8.23
N ALA A 61 0.32 0.50 7.91
CA ALA A 61 -0.70 0.77 8.91
C ALA A 61 -0.84 -0.37 9.93
N ASN A 62 -0.71 -1.62 9.49
CA ASN A 62 -0.82 -2.79 10.35
C ASN A 62 0.39 -2.95 11.27
N GLU A 63 1.59 -2.73 10.76
CA GLU A 63 2.82 -2.73 11.55
C GLU A 63 2.77 -1.67 12.65
N GLU A 64 2.30 -0.45 12.32
CA GLU A 64 2.14 0.62 13.30
C GLU A 64 1.06 0.27 14.34
N LEU A 65 -0.04 -0.36 13.93
CA LEU A 65 -1.08 -0.84 14.86
C LEU A 65 -0.54 -1.87 15.83
N GLU A 66 0.21 -2.87 15.36
CA GLU A 66 0.83 -3.84 16.24
C GLU A 66 1.85 -3.21 17.18
N TYR A 67 2.61 -2.23 16.71
CA TYR A 67 3.55 -1.50 17.54
C TYR A 67 2.82 -0.75 18.66
N GLU A 68 1.71 -0.08 18.36
CA GLU A 68 0.90 0.63 19.36
C GLU A 68 0.22 -0.33 20.35
N ILE A 69 -0.21 -1.54 19.91
CA ILE A 69 -0.70 -2.60 20.81
C ILE A 69 0.39 -3.00 21.79
N ARG A 70 1.60 -3.29 21.30
CA ARG A 70 2.73 -3.78 22.12
C ARG A 70 3.24 -2.75 23.12
N THR A 71 3.13 -1.47 22.77
CA THR A 71 3.59 -0.36 23.61
C THR A 71 2.49 0.25 24.47
N ASP A 72 1.31 -0.41 24.53
CA ASP A 72 0.13 0.06 25.26
C ASP A 72 -0.36 1.45 24.83
N GLN A 73 0.12 1.97 23.70
CA GLN A 73 -0.26 3.29 23.19
C GLN A 73 -1.70 3.33 22.69
N ILE A 74 -2.28 2.16 22.37
CA ILE A 74 -3.70 2.04 22.03
C ILE A 74 -4.61 2.53 23.16
N LYS A 75 -4.22 2.37 24.43
CA LYS A 75 -5.03 2.84 25.56
C LYS A 75 -5.28 4.35 25.51
N TYR A 76 -4.31 5.12 25.01
CA TYR A 76 -4.49 6.57 24.80
C TYR A 76 -5.43 6.89 23.64
N LEU A 77 -5.54 6.02 22.64
CA LEU A 77 -6.49 6.15 21.54
C LEU A 77 -7.91 5.78 21.96
N GLU A 78 -8.08 4.77 22.81
CA GLU A 78 -9.36 4.39 23.42
C GLU A 78 -9.91 5.48 24.35
N LEU A 79 -9.01 6.17 25.08
CA LEU A 79 -9.36 7.30 25.95
C LEU A 79 -9.57 8.61 25.17
N SER A 80 -9.18 8.66 23.90
CA SER A 80 -9.39 9.82 23.03
C SER A 80 -10.83 9.85 22.51
N SER A 81 -11.36 11.04 22.25
CA SER A 81 -12.70 11.19 21.64
C SER A 81 -12.79 10.68 20.20
N GLN A 82 -11.65 10.39 19.56
CA GLN A 82 -11.58 9.82 18.22
C GLN A 82 -11.48 8.30 18.31
N GLY A 83 -12.44 7.59 17.74
CA GLY A 83 -12.41 6.12 17.68
C GLY A 83 -11.24 5.60 16.85
N ILE A 84 -10.75 4.40 17.19
CA ILE A 84 -9.59 3.74 16.56
C ILE A 84 -9.69 3.77 15.03
N PHE A 85 -10.84 3.35 14.47
CA PHE A 85 -11.07 3.33 13.02
C PHE A 85 -10.90 4.71 12.34
N GLN A 86 -11.29 5.79 13.00
CA GLN A 86 -11.17 7.14 12.41
C GLN A 86 -9.71 7.61 12.35
N VAL A 87 -8.92 7.28 13.38
CA VAL A 87 -7.49 7.61 13.40
C VAL A 87 -6.76 6.81 12.33
N TYR A 88 -7.02 5.50 12.26
CA TYR A 88 -6.41 4.61 11.28
C TYR A 88 -6.85 4.90 9.84
N ALA A 89 -8.07 5.42 9.62
CA ALA A 89 -8.49 5.91 8.30
C ALA A 89 -7.70 7.16 7.88
N LYS A 90 -7.44 8.10 8.79
CA LYS A 90 -6.61 9.28 8.50
C LYS A 90 -5.16 8.89 8.17
N ARG A 91 -4.62 7.92 8.91
CA ARG A 91 -3.26 7.39 8.69
C ARG A 91 -3.14 6.63 7.37
N ALA A 92 -4.16 5.85 6.98
CA ALA A 92 -4.20 5.18 5.69
C ALA A 92 -4.00 6.15 4.52
N VAL A 93 -4.61 7.34 4.55
CA VAL A 93 -4.40 8.37 3.51
C VAL A 93 -2.94 8.85 3.49
N ILE A 94 -2.32 9.00 4.66
CA ILE A 94 -0.91 9.41 4.77
C ILE A 94 0.01 8.32 4.20
N TYR A 95 -0.19 7.04 4.55
CA TYR A 95 0.66 5.96 4.01
C TYR A 95 0.43 5.70 2.53
N PHE A 96 -0.81 5.85 2.04
CA PHE A 96 -1.12 5.76 0.62
C PHE A 96 -0.38 6.85 -0.16
N THR A 97 -0.46 8.11 0.29
CA THR A 97 0.23 9.23 -0.37
C THR A 97 1.74 9.07 -0.29
N TYR A 98 2.30 8.64 0.85
CA TYR A 98 3.71 8.32 1.00
C TYR A 98 4.17 7.24 -0.01
N SER A 99 3.43 6.12 -0.09
CA SER A 99 3.78 5.00 -0.99
C SER A 99 3.66 5.39 -2.46
N ALA A 100 2.62 6.15 -2.82
CA ALA A 100 2.42 6.64 -4.18
C ALA A 100 3.54 7.62 -4.60
N LEU A 101 3.93 8.55 -3.72
CA LEU A 101 5.02 9.49 -4.00
C LEU A 101 6.37 8.77 -4.14
N LEU A 102 6.63 7.78 -3.29
CA LEU A 102 7.86 6.99 -3.36
C LEU A 102 7.93 6.21 -4.68
N PHE A 103 6.81 5.61 -5.10
CA PHE A 103 6.69 4.96 -6.40
C PHE A 103 6.97 5.93 -7.56
N LEU A 104 6.32 7.09 -7.56
CA LEU A 104 6.48 8.11 -8.62
C LEU A 104 7.92 8.61 -8.71
N LEU A 105 8.58 8.80 -7.56
CA LEU A 105 9.99 9.16 -7.50
C LEU A 105 10.86 8.07 -8.14
N CYS A 106 10.68 6.79 -7.77
CA CYS A 106 11.43 5.68 -8.36
C CYS A 106 11.17 5.55 -9.87
N ALA A 107 9.92 5.72 -10.31
CA ALA A 107 9.57 5.71 -11.72
C ALA A 107 10.29 6.82 -12.48
N ALA A 108 10.26 8.06 -11.97
CA ALA A 108 10.93 9.21 -12.58
C ALA A 108 12.45 9.02 -12.73
N PHE A 109 13.10 8.32 -11.81
CA PHE A 109 14.54 8.02 -11.89
C PHE A 109 14.92 7.00 -12.98
N ILE A 110 14.06 6.03 -13.31
CA ILE A 110 14.39 4.91 -14.21
C ILE A 110 14.04 5.21 -15.68
N SER A 111 12.96 5.97 -15.88
CA SER A 111 12.58 6.55 -17.17
C SER A 111 11.47 7.56 -16.94
N PRO A 112 11.41 8.68 -17.70
CA PRO A 112 10.27 9.56 -17.69
C PRO A 112 9.07 8.84 -18.32
N VAL A 113 8.44 7.95 -17.57
CA VAL A 113 7.24 7.25 -18.02
C VAL A 113 6.07 8.20 -17.80
N SER A 114 5.46 8.64 -18.89
CA SER A 114 4.11 9.20 -18.84
C SER A 114 3.18 8.07 -18.40
N ILE A 115 2.66 8.14 -17.17
CA ILE A 115 1.61 7.22 -16.72
C ILE A 115 0.32 7.71 -17.39
N PRO A 116 -0.24 6.99 -18.38
CA PRO A 116 -1.45 7.44 -19.06
C PRO A 116 -2.64 7.32 -18.10
N VAL A 117 -3.19 8.45 -17.67
CA VAL A 117 -4.40 8.51 -16.86
C VAL A 117 -5.58 8.71 -17.82
N GLN A 118 -6.36 7.67 -18.05
CA GLN A 118 -7.60 7.73 -18.85
C GLN A 118 -8.81 7.92 -17.95
N LEU A 119 -9.94 8.43 -18.47
CA LEU A 119 -11.14 8.68 -17.66
C LEU A 119 -11.70 7.40 -17.00
N GLY A 120 -11.57 6.23 -17.65
CA GLY A 120 -11.86 4.91 -17.08
C GLY A 120 -10.99 4.54 -15.88
N SER A 121 -9.81 5.16 -15.74
CA SER A 121 -8.90 4.93 -14.61
C SER A 121 -9.46 5.47 -13.30
N LEU A 122 -10.38 6.45 -13.31
CA LEU A 122 -11.04 6.93 -12.09
C LEU A 122 -11.98 5.88 -11.48
N TRP A 123 -12.72 5.16 -12.32
CA TRP A 123 -13.58 4.06 -11.86
C TRP A 123 -12.76 2.92 -11.26
N VAL A 124 -11.61 2.60 -11.87
CA VAL A 124 -10.65 1.65 -11.32
C VAL A 124 -10.13 2.10 -9.97
N VAL A 125 -9.74 3.37 -9.83
CA VAL A 125 -9.28 3.92 -8.54
C VAL A 125 -10.36 3.82 -7.47
N LEU A 126 -11.61 4.16 -7.80
CA LEU A 126 -12.73 4.08 -6.86
C LEU A 126 -13.02 2.63 -6.45
N PHE A 127 -13.07 1.71 -7.42
CA PHE A 127 -13.31 0.30 -7.13
C PHE A 127 -12.20 -0.30 -6.27
N CYS A 128 -10.93 -0.08 -6.64
CA CYS A 128 -9.78 -0.48 -5.83
C CYS A 128 -9.82 0.17 -4.44
N GLY A 129 -10.15 1.46 -4.36
CA GLY A 129 -10.26 2.18 -3.09
C GLY A 129 -11.30 1.58 -2.15
N ILE A 130 -12.48 1.22 -2.66
CA ILE A 130 -13.54 0.56 -1.87
C ILE A 130 -13.08 -0.83 -1.42
N LEU A 131 -12.52 -1.63 -2.34
CA LEU A 131 -12.08 -2.99 -2.05
C LEU A 131 -10.96 -3.02 -1.01
N PHE A 132 -9.91 -2.22 -1.20
CA PHE A 132 -8.79 -2.14 -0.26
C PHE A 132 -9.18 -1.46 1.07
N SER A 133 -10.14 -0.54 1.08
CA SER A 133 -10.70 0.01 2.32
C SER A 133 -11.42 -1.07 3.14
N ALA A 134 -12.23 -1.92 2.49
CA ALA A 134 -12.90 -3.03 3.15
C ALA A 134 -11.89 -4.04 3.70
N LEU A 135 -10.86 -4.40 2.92
CA LEU A 135 -9.76 -5.26 3.37
C LEU A 135 -9.01 -4.64 4.56
N TYR A 136 -8.75 -3.33 4.52
CA TYR A 136 -8.06 -2.63 5.59
C TYR A 136 -8.84 -2.65 6.91
N GLN A 137 -10.16 -2.41 6.87
CA GLN A 137 -11.01 -2.51 8.05
C GLN A 137 -11.00 -3.92 8.66
N LEU A 138 -11.01 -4.94 7.80
CA LEU A 138 -10.89 -6.34 8.21
C LEU A 138 -9.53 -6.59 8.90
N VAL A 139 -8.44 -6.09 8.32
CA VAL A 139 -7.10 -6.22 8.91
C VAL A 139 -7.04 -5.55 10.28
N ILE A 140 -7.56 -4.33 10.45
CA ILE A 140 -7.62 -3.66 11.76
C ILE A 140 -8.37 -4.53 12.78
N LEU A 141 -9.56 -5.03 12.41
CA LEU A 141 -10.37 -5.87 13.30
C LEU A 141 -9.64 -7.13 13.73
N LEU A 142 -9.01 -7.80 12.77
CA LEU A 142 -8.22 -8.99 13.05
C LEU A 142 -7.04 -8.63 13.98
N THR A 143 -6.28 -7.59 13.67
CA THR A 143 -5.07 -7.21 14.42
C THR A 143 -5.38 -6.80 15.85
N ILE A 144 -6.51 -6.13 16.10
CA ILE A 144 -7.00 -5.88 17.47
C ILE A 144 -7.29 -7.20 18.20
N ARG A 145 -7.88 -8.19 17.51
CA ARG A 145 -8.27 -9.47 18.11
C ARG A 145 -7.10 -10.42 18.38
N TYR A 146 -6.16 -10.54 17.45
CA TYR A 146 -5.07 -11.53 17.52
C TYR A 146 -3.70 -10.92 17.83
N GLN A 147 -3.56 -9.59 17.87
CA GLN A 147 -2.35 -8.83 18.23
C GLN A 147 -1.10 -9.03 17.36
N ARG A 148 -1.00 -10.14 16.60
CA ARG A 148 0.11 -10.46 15.69
C ARG A 148 -0.43 -11.10 14.41
N ILE A 149 -0.57 -10.29 13.36
CA ILE A 149 -1.03 -10.73 12.04
C ILE A 149 -0.16 -10.19 10.92
N SER A 150 0.78 -9.26 11.16
CA SER A 150 1.64 -8.65 10.13
C SER A 150 2.28 -9.70 9.23
N VAL A 151 2.85 -10.77 9.82
CA VAL A 151 3.45 -11.87 9.05
C VAL A 151 2.43 -12.57 8.13
N VAL A 152 1.20 -12.75 8.60
CA VAL A 152 0.13 -13.39 7.81
C VAL A 152 -0.37 -12.43 6.73
N VAL A 153 -0.50 -11.15 7.04
CA VAL A 153 -0.85 -10.08 6.10
C VAL A 153 0.18 -10.00 4.97
N ASP A 154 1.47 -9.98 5.31
CA ASP A 154 2.59 -9.94 4.35
C ASP A 154 2.64 -11.20 3.48
N PHE A 155 2.35 -12.37 4.06
CA PHE A 155 2.25 -13.61 3.32
C PHE A 155 1.11 -13.57 2.29
N PHE A 156 -0.08 -13.11 2.68
CA PHE A 156 -1.19 -12.94 1.76
C PHE A 156 -0.89 -11.91 0.67
N TYR A 157 -0.19 -10.81 0.98
CA TYR A 157 0.20 -9.84 -0.04
C TYR A 157 1.22 -10.37 -1.01
N THR A 158 2.17 -11.16 -0.53
CA THR A 158 3.14 -11.82 -1.40
C THR A 158 2.42 -12.74 -2.38
N ILE A 159 1.47 -13.57 -1.90
CA ILE A 159 0.61 -14.39 -2.75
C ILE A 159 -0.13 -13.51 -3.76
N LEU A 160 -0.77 -12.44 -3.30
CA LEU A 160 -1.61 -11.60 -4.14
C LEU A 160 -0.77 -10.87 -5.21
N LEU A 161 0.47 -10.50 -4.90
CA LEU A 161 1.44 -9.97 -5.87
C LEU A 161 1.76 -11.01 -6.97
N PHE A 162 2.06 -12.25 -6.58
CA PHE A 162 2.35 -13.35 -7.53
C PHE A 162 1.14 -13.66 -8.43
N TYR A 163 -0.06 -13.73 -7.86
CA TYR A 163 -1.29 -14.07 -8.59
C TYR A 163 -1.93 -12.87 -9.30
N SER A 164 -1.51 -11.64 -9.01
CA SER A 164 -2.05 -10.45 -9.67
C SER A 164 -1.82 -10.44 -11.19
N GLY A 165 -0.84 -11.20 -11.68
CA GLY A 165 -0.39 -11.13 -13.08
C GLY A 165 0.42 -9.87 -13.40
N MET A 166 0.69 -9.01 -12.41
CA MET A 166 1.36 -7.71 -12.62
C MET A 166 2.89 -7.82 -12.60
N VAL A 167 3.45 -8.78 -11.84
CA VAL A 167 4.91 -9.03 -11.80
C VAL A 167 5.29 -10.21 -12.70
N PHE A 168 4.45 -11.24 -12.74
CA PHE A 168 4.63 -12.41 -13.60
C PHE A 168 3.47 -12.47 -14.59
N PRO A 169 3.71 -12.35 -15.91
CA PRO A 169 2.63 -12.44 -16.88
C PRO A 169 2.04 -13.84 -16.86
N LEU A 170 0.82 -13.96 -16.31
CA LEU A 170 0.07 -15.22 -16.28
C LEU A 170 -0.54 -15.46 -17.66
N LYS A 171 -0.01 -16.45 -18.40
CA LYS A 171 -0.53 -16.83 -19.73
C LYS A 171 -1.90 -17.51 -19.66
N HIS A 172 -2.21 -18.19 -18.55
CA HIS A 172 -3.49 -18.87 -18.34
C HIS A 172 -3.93 -18.74 -16.87
N GLY A 173 -5.06 -18.06 -16.64
CA GLY A 173 -5.66 -17.84 -15.31
C GLY A 173 -6.35 -16.47 -15.19
N PHE A 174 -7.22 -16.30 -14.19
CA PHE A 174 -7.84 -15.02 -13.87
C PHE A 174 -6.78 -14.07 -13.28
N SER A 175 -6.33 -13.08 -14.06
CA SER A 175 -5.52 -11.97 -13.55
C SER A 175 -6.42 -10.82 -13.12
N PHE A 176 -6.25 -10.34 -11.89
CA PHE A 176 -6.95 -9.15 -11.39
C PHE A 176 -6.68 -7.92 -12.28
N GLY A 177 -5.46 -7.79 -12.81
CA GLY A 177 -5.13 -6.76 -13.80
C GLY A 177 -5.94 -6.89 -15.08
N GLN A 178 -6.06 -8.10 -15.64
CA GLN A 178 -6.87 -8.34 -16.85
C GLN A 178 -8.36 -8.07 -16.62
N PHE A 179 -8.90 -8.45 -15.46
CA PHE A 179 -10.28 -8.14 -15.08
C PHE A 179 -10.53 -6.63 -15.04
N LEU A 180 -9.65 -5.86 -14.39
CA LEU A 180 -9.79 -4.40 -14.31
C LEU A 180 -9.68 -3.75 -15.69
N VAL A 181 -8.79 -4.24 -16.55
CA VAL A 181 -8.66 -3.73 -17.93
C VAL A 181 -9.92 -4.03 -18.73
N GLN A 182 -10.42 -5.27 -18.72
CA GLN A 182 -11.62 -5.68 -19.47
C GLN A 182 -12.92 -5.05 -18.97
N THR A 183 -12.99 -4.65 -17.69
CA THR A 183 -14.24 -4.15 -17.10
C THR A 183 -14.33 -2.62 -17.13
N PHE A 184 -13.19 -1.93 -17.06
CA PHE A 184 -13.17 -0.47 -16.87
C PHE A 184 -12.31 0.32 -17.87
N LEU A 185 -11.46 -0.35 -18.66
CA LEU A 185 -10.53 0.29 -19.60
C LEU A 185 -10.69 -0.18 -21.06
N SER A 186 -11.67 -1.05 -21.35
CA SER A 186 -12.13 -1.41 -22.71
C SER A 186 -13.26 -0.50 -23.15
#